data_AF-A0A453PTM3-F1
#
_entry.id   AF-A0A453PTM3-F1
#
_cell.length_a   1.000
_cell.length_b   1.000
_cell.length_c   1.000
_cell.angle_alpha   90.00
_cell.angle_beta   90.00
_cell.angle_gamma   90.00
#
_symmetry.space_group_name_H-M   'P 1'
#
loop_
_entity.id
_entity.type
_entity.pdbx_description
1 polymer ?
#
loop_
_entity_poly.entity_id
_entity_poly.type
_entity_poly.pdbx_seq_one_letter_code
_entity_poly.pdbx_strand_id
1 'polypeptide(L)'
;DPSGFILFPLVVHSFDLVVSSVGILSIRGTRDSGLISPIEDPMAIMQKGYSITILLAVLTFGGSTRWLLYTEQAPTAWFNFALCGLVGIITAYAFVWISKYYTDYKHEPVRLLALSSSTGHGTNIIAGVSLGMEATALPVLVISIAIISAFWLGRTCGLVDELGNPTGGLFGTAVATMGMLSTAAYVLTMDMFGPIADNAGGIVEMSQQPESVREITDILDAVGNTTKATTKGFAIGSAALASFLLFSAYMDEVAAFAQLPFKEVCIIITSIHVMLRLGAYDT
;
A
#
# COMPACT_ATOMS: atom_id res chain seq x y z
N ASP A 1 23.69 -10.74 -17.95
CA ASP A 1 24.23 -10.73 -16.58
C ASP A 1 23.04 -10.63 -15.62
N PRO A 2 22.79 -11.64 -14.75
CA PRO A 2 21.64 -11.66 -13.84
C PRO A 2 21.77 -10.70 -12.65
N SER A 3 22.96 -10.13 -12.41
CA SER A 3 23.25 -9.24 -11.27
C SER A 3 22.25 -8.07 -11.13
N GLY A 4 21.82 -7.48 -12.25
CA GLY A 4 20.85 -6.39 -12.28
C GLY A 4 19.48 -6.76 -11.71
N PHE A 5 18.97 -7.96 -12.01
CA PHE A 5 17.68 -8.43 -11.51
C PHE A 5 17.72 -8.76 -10.01
N ILE A 6 18.86 -9.26 -9.52
CA ILE A 6 19.06 -9.61 -8.10
C ILE A 6 19.20 -8.35 -7.24
N LEU A 7 19.93 -7.34 -7.71
CA LEU A 7 20.17 -6.09 -6.96
C LEU A 7 19.03 -5.07 -7.09
N PHE A 8 18.16 -5.22 -8.09
CA PHE A 8 17.05 -4.29 -8.35
C PHE A 8 16.20 -3.95 -7.12
N PRO A 9 15.71 -4.92 -6.31
CA PRO A 9 14.88 -4.61 -5.14
C PRO A 9 15.64 -3.79 -4.09
N LEU A 10 16.93 -4.08 -3.88
CA LEU A 10 17.77 -3.38 -2.91
C LEU A 10 17.99 -1.92 -3.31
N VAL A 11 18.25 -1.67 -4.60
CA VAL A 11 18.49 -0.33 -5.13
C VAL A 11 17.21 0.51 -5.08
N VAL A 12 16.08 -0.05 -5.52
CA VAL A 12 14.78 0.64 -5.48
C VAL A 12 14.44 1.04 -4.04
N HIS A 13 14.50 0.11 -3.08
CA HIS A 13 14.16 0.42 -1.69
C HIS A 13 15.16 1.35 -1.00
N SER A 14 16.42 1.40 -1.45
CA SER A 14 17.37 2.42 -1.01
C SER A 14 16.96 3.82 -1.47
N PHE A 15 16.49 3.96 -2.72
CA PHE A 15 15.94 5.22 -3.22
C PHE A 15 14.64 5.61 -2.52
N ASP A 16 13.78 4.64 -2.20
CA ASP A 16 12.50 4.88 -1.53
C ASP A 16 12.68 5.58 -0.17
N LEU A 17 13.74 5.23 0.58
CA LEU A 17 14.10 5.90 1.84
C LEU A 17 14.47 7.37 1.62
N VAL A 18 15.27 7.65 0.59
CA VAL A 18 15.69 9.02 0.25
C VAL A 18 14.50 9.85 -0.22
N VAL A 19 13.69 9.29 -1.11
CA VAL A 19 12.48 9.94 -1.66
C VAL A 19 11.47 10.22 -0.55
N SER A 20 11.21 9.25 0.32
CA SER A 20 10.32 9.43 1.48
C SER A 20 10.85 10.51 2.43
N SER A 21 12.17 10.56 2.65
CA SER A 21 12.79 11.63 3.45
C SER A 21 12.58 13.01 2.83
N VAL A 22 12.74 13.15 1.51
CA VAL A 22 12.46 14.41 0.80
C VAL A 22 10.99 14.79 0.90
N GLY A 23 10.08 13.82 0.76
CA GLY A 23 8.64 14.04 0.97
C GLY A 23 8.32 14.55 2.37
N ILE A 24 8.89 13.94 3.40
CA ILE A 24 8.71 14.37 4.80
C ILE A 24 9.30 15.77 5.03
N LEU A 25 10.45 16.08 4.45
CA LEU A 25 11.07 17.41 4.57
C LEU A 25 10.27 18.49 3.82
N SER A 26 9.60 18.14 2.72
CA SER A 26 8.81 19.09 1.93
C SER A 26 7.63 19.70 2.68
N ILE A 27 7.10 19.01 3.69
CA ILE A 27 6.01 19.48 4.54
C ILE A 27 6.51 20.16 5.82
N ARG A 28 7.81 20.11 6.10
CA ARG A 28 8.43 20.69 7.30
C ARG A 28 8.80 22.15 7.03
N GLY A 29 7.93 23.06 7.46
CA GLY A 29 8.20 24.51 7.40
C GLY A 29 7.20 25.36 6.61
N THR A 30 6.06 24.80 6.20
CA THR A 30 5.01 25.53 5.45
C THR A 30 4.30 26.63 6.27
N ARG A 31 4.66 26.82 7.55
CA ARG A 31 4.12 27.92 8.36
C ARG A 31 4.86 29.21 8.08
N ASP A 32 4.22 30.08 7.31
CA ASP A 32 4.55 31.50 7.32
C ASP A 32 4.14 32.06 8.69
N SER A 33 5.14 32.47 9.48
CA SER A 33 4.95 32.81 10.91
C SER A 33 4.25 34.17 11.13
N GLY A 34 3.83 34.85 10.06
CA GLY A 34 3.36 36.24 10.09
C GLY A 34 1.86 36.48 9.84
N LEU A 35 1.07 35.46 9.47
CA LEU A 35 -0.35 35.61 9.17
C LEU A 35 -1.20 34.71 10.06
N ILE A 36 -2.30 35.26 10.58
CA ILE A 36 -3.39 34.51 11.22
C ILE A 36 -4.06 33.68 10.11
N SER A 37 -3.43 32.56 9.75
CA SER A 37 -4.02 31.60 8.84
C SER A 37 -5.07 30.77 9.58
N PRO A 38 -6.18 30.40 8.93
CA PRO A 38 -7.12 29.43 9.47
C PRO A 38 -6.39 28.12 9.83
N ILE A 39 -6.91 27.38 10.81
CA ILE A 39 -6.40 26.07 11.20
C ILE A 39 -6.28 25.21 9.93
N GLU A 40 -5.05 24.93 9.50
CA GLU A 40 -4.81 24.09 8.33
C GLU A 40 -5.22 22.65 8.64
N ASP A 41 -5.86 22.01 7.68
CA ASP A 41 -6.24 20.60 7.79
C ASP A 41 -4.97 19.72 7.81
N PRO A 42 -4.62 19.07 8.94
CA PRO A 42 -3.39 18.31 9.05
C PRO A 42 -3.31 17.18 8.02
N MET A 43 -4.46 16.56 7.71
CA MET A 43 -4.56 15.53 6.68
C MET A 43 -4.17 16.06 5.30
N ALA A 44 -4.57 17.29 4.94
CA ALA A 44 -4.23 17.87 3.65
C ALA A 44 -2.71 18.14 3.52
N ILE A 45 -2.04 18.52 4.61
CA ILE A 45 -0.58 18.69 4.64
C ILE A 45 0.12 17.35 4.40
N MET A 46 -0.29 16.30 5.12
CA MET A 46 0.27 14.96 4.98
C MET A 46 0.06 14.41 3.57
N GLN A 47 -1.08 14.70 2.94
CA GLN A 47 -1.36 14.33 1.55
C GLN A 47 -0.48 15.06 0.54
N LYS A 48 -0.18 16.35 0.74
CA LYS A 48 0.73 17.09 -0.14
C LYS A 48 2.12 16.45 -0.17
N GLY A 49 2.67 16.12 1.01
CA GLY A 49 3.97 15.43 1.09
C GLY A 49 3.92 14.00 0.52
N TYR A 50 2.78 13.31 0.67
CA TYR A 50 2.58 12.00 0.07
C TYR A 50 2.57 12.07 -1.46
N SER A 51 1.90 13.06 -2.05
CA SER A 51 1.90 13.29 -3.50
C SER A 51 3.29 13.60 -4.05
N ILE A 52 4.11 14.38 -3.33
CA ILE A 52 5.51 14.64 -3.69
C ILE A 52 6.32 13.34 -3.63
N THR A 53 6.13 12.53 -2.59
CA THR A 53 6.78 11.23 -2.43
C THR A 53 6.43 10.30 -3.59
N ILE A 54 5.16 10.19 -3.96
CA ILE A 54 4.71 9.38 -5.11
C ILE A 54 5.35 9.85 -6.40
N LEU A 55 5.34 11.16 -6.67
CA LEU A 55 5.91 11.72 -7.89
C LEU A 55 7.39 11.35 -8.02
N LEU A 56 8.16 11.56 -6.95
CA LEU A 56 9.56 11.23 -6.90
C LEU A 56 9.80 9.71 -6.98
N ALA A 57 8.96 8.90 -6.34
CA ALA A 57 9.04 7.44 -6.39
C ALA A 57 8.84 6.93 -7.81
N VAL A 58 7.87 7.46 -8.57
CA VAL A 58 7.67 7.10 -9.98
C VAL A 58 8.92 7.41 -10.81
N LEU A 59 9.56 8.57 -10.57
CA LEU A 59 10.78 8.96 -11.29
C LEU A 59 11.97 8.07 -10.93
N THR A 60 12.23 7.81 -9.65
CA THR A 60 13.35 6.97 -9.21
C THR A 60 13.15 5.52 -9.57
N PHE A 61 11.92 5.01 -9.51
CA PHE A 61 11.58 3.65 -9.92
C PHE A 61 11.73 3.48 -11.45
N GLY A 62 11.24 4.42 -12.25
CA GLY A 62 11.44 4.45 -13.70
C GLY A 62 12.93 4.54 -14.10
N GLY A 63 13.72 5.35 -13.39
CA GLY A 63 15.16 5.42 -13.58
C GLY A 63 15.88 4.10 -13.22
N SER A 64 15.51 3.50 -12.09
CA SER A 64 16.11 2.26 -11.59
C SER A 64 15.81 1.06 -12.51
N THR A 65 14.58 0.98 -13.02
CA THR A 65 14.19 -0.05 -14.00
C THR A 65 14.97 0.10 -15.30
N ARG A 66 15.14 1.33 -15.82
CA ARG A 66 15.96 1.59 -17.01
C ARG A 66 17.44 1.26 -16.81
N TRP A 67 17.97 1.47 -15.61
CA TRP A 67 19.38 1.24 -15.28
C TRP A 67 19.69 -0.26 -15.10
N LEU A 68 18.85 -0.98 -14.35
CA LEU A 68 19.16 -2.36 -13.91
C LEU A 68 18.46 -3.46 -14.71
N LEU A 69 17.30 -3.16 -15.31
CA LEU A 69 16.48 -4.15 -16.05
C LEU A 69 16.55 -3.97 -17.57
N TYR A 70 17.53 -3.20 -18.05
CA TYR A 70 17.80 -3.10 -19.48
C TYR A 70 18.62 -4.31 -19.95
N THR A 71 18.08 -5.05 -20.91
CA THR A 71 18.74 -6.20 -21.51
C THR A 71 18.77 -6.06 -23.03
N GLU A 72 19.91 -6.32 -23.67
CA GLU A 72 20.05 -6.24 -25.14
C GLU A 72 19.13 -7.23 -25.88
N GLN A 73 18.79 -8.35 -25.23
CA GLN A 73 17.89 -9.39 -25.75
C GLN A 73 16.42 -8.92 -25.82
N ALA A 74 16.02 -7.97 -24.97
CA ALA A 74 14.65 -7.46 -24.89
C ALA A 74 14.67 -5.96 -24.51
N PRO A 75 14.89 -5.05 -25.49
CA PRO A 75 15.08 -3.62 -25.23
C PRO A 75 13.81 -2.92 -24.70
N THR A 76 12.64 -3.55 -24.80
CA THR A 76 11.37 -3.05 -24.27
C THR A 76 11.03 -3.58 -22.87
N ALA A 77 11.81 -4.51 -22.33
CA ALA A 77 11.51 -5.18 -21.06
C ALA A 77 11.49 -4.19 -19.88
N TRP A 78 12.49 -3.30 -19.80
CA TRP A 78 12.59 -2.30 -18.73
C TRP A 78 11.33 -1.41 -18.65
N PHE A 79 10.74 -1.05 -19.79
CA PHE A 79 9.55 -0.20 -19.84
C PHE A 79 8.32 -0.94 -19.33
N ASN A 80 8.15 -2.22 -19.71
CA ASN A 80 7.07 -3.05 -19.18
C ASN A 80 7.19 -3.23 -17.66
N PHE A 81 8.41 -3.46 -17.14
CA PHE A 81 8.62 -3.54 -15.70
C PHE A 81 8.42 -2.20 -14.98
N ALA A 82 8.78 -1.08 -15.60
CA ALA A 82 8.44 0.25 -15.08
C ALA A 82 6.92 0.43 -14.97
N LEU A 83 6.14 -0.04 -15.95
CA LEU A 83 4.69 -0.03 -15.89
C LEU A 83 4.14 -0.95 -14.79
N CYS A 84 4.72 -2.14 -14.58
CA CYS A 84 4.35 -3.00 -13.45
C CYS A 84 4.59 -2.31 -12.10
N GLY A 85 5.74 -1.64 -11.94
CA GLY A 85 6.03 -0.84 -10.74
C GLY A 85 5.04 0.31 -10.55
N LEU A 86 4.68 0.99 -11.63
CA LEU A 86 3.67 2.06 -11.61
C LEU A 86 2.29 1.52 -11.18
N VAL A 87 1.88 0.34 -11.63
CA VAL A 87 0.66 -0.33 -11.14
C VAL A 87 0.74 -0.54 -9.63
N GLY A 88 1.90 -0.94 -9.11
CA GLY A 88 2.17 -1.04 -7.68
C GLY A 88 2.01 0.28 -6.93
N ILE A 89 2.61 1.36 -7.43
CA ILE A 89 2.52 2.71 -6.82
C ILE A 89 1.08 3.22 -6.86
N ILE A 90 0.34 2.99 -7.96
CA ILE A 90 -1.08 3.32 -8.06
C ILE A 90 -1.90 2.51 -7.06
N THR A 91 -1.57 1.24 -6.87
CA THR A 91 -2.18 0.37 -5.85
C THR A 91 -1.97 0.95 -4.45
N ALA A 92 -0.75 1.35 -4.09
CA ALA A 92 -0.47 2.02 -2.82
C ALA A 92 -1.33 3.28 -2.63
N TYR A 93 -1.39 4.15 -3.66
CA TYR A 93 -2.24 5.35 -3.62
C TYR A 93 -3.73 5.01 -3.45
N ALA A 94 -4.24 4.03 -4.18
CA ALA A 94 -5.62 3.58 -4.10
C ALA A 94 -5.96 3.06 -2.69
N PHE A 95 -5.06 2.30 -2.07
CA PHE A 95 -5.24 1.84 -0.68
C PHE A 95 -5.34 3.01 0.30
N VAL A 96 -4.44 4.00 0.20
CA VAL A 96 -4.49 5.21 1.03
C VAL A 96 -5.79 5.97 0.83
N TRP A 97 -6.24 6.10 -0.42
CA TRP A 97 -7.48 6.81 -0.75
C TRP A 97 -8.73 6.07 -0.25
N ILE A 98 -8.82 4.75 -0.46
CA ILE A 98 -9.94 3.92 0.01
C ILE A 98 -10.01 3.95 1.53
N SER A 99 -8.89 3.74 2.23
CA SER A 99 -8.84 3.78 3.68
C SER A 99 -9.31 5.13 4.22
N LYS A 100 -8.86 6.24 3.61
CA LYS A 100 -9.35 7.57 3.98
C LYS A 100 -10.86 7.71 3.79
N TYR A 101 -11.40 7.29 2.65
CA TYR A 101 -12.83 7.41 2.34
C TYR A 101 -13.72 6.71 3.39
N TYR A 102 -13.30 5.54 3.88
CA TYR A 102 -14.05 4.76 4.87
C TYR A 102 -13.76 5.13 6.33
N THR A 103 -12.78 5.99 6.62
CA THR A 103 -12.35 6.28 8.01
C THR A 103 -12.20 7.76 8.38
N ASP A 104 -12.16 8.67 7.42
CA ASP A 104 -12.16 10.12 7.67
C ASP A 104 -13.59 10.62 7.87
N TYR A 105 -13.82 11.31 8.99
CA TYR A 105 -15.11 11.87 9.41
C TYR A 105 -15.73 12.86 8.41
N LYS A 106 -14.95 13.38 7.45
CA LYS A 106 -15.44 14.26 6.39
C LYS A 106 -16.25 13.52 5.32
N HIS A 107 -16.06 12.21 5.17
CA HIS A 107 -16.70 11.42 4.14
C HIS A 107 -18.06 10.87 4.57
N GLU A 108 -18.90 10.61 3.57
CA GLU A 108 -20.27 10.14 3.76
C GLU A 108 -20.39 8.87 4.62
N PRO A 109 -19.56 7.81 4.44
CA PRO A 109 -19.78 6.57 5.18
C PRO A 109 -19.61 6.72 6.69
N VAL A 110 -18.61 7.50 7.12
CA VAL A 110 -18.37 7.79 8.55
C VAL A 110 -19.45 8.72 9.11
N ARG A 111 -19.94 9.68 8.32
CA ARG A 111 -21.04 10.58 8.73
C ARG A 111 -22.37 9.83 8.89
N LEU A 112 -22.67 8.86 8.03
CA LEU A 112 -23.85 8.00 8.14
C LEU A 112 -23.76 7.08 9.37
N LEU A 113 -22.56 6.58 9.68
CA LEU A 113 -22.32 5.85 10.92
C LEU A 113 -22.56 6.74 12.15
N ALA A 114 -22.02 7.97 12.16
CA ALA A 114 -22.27 8.92 13.24
C ALA A 114 -23.77 9.27 13.39
N LEU A 115 -24.50 9.43 12.28
CA LEU A 115 -25.94 9.66 12.31
C LEU A 115 -26.70 8.46 12.90
N SER A 116 -26.22 7.24 12.66
CA SER A 116 -26.81 6.01 13.21
C SER A 116 -26.75 5.97 14.74
N SER A 117 -25.81 6.69 15.38
CA SER A 117 -25.77 6.86 16.83
C SER A 117 -27.02 7.57 17.40
N SER A 118 -27.77 8.34 16.60
CA SER A 118 -29.05 8.94 17.02
C SER A 118 -30.18 7.94 17.25
N THR A 119 -30.04 6.72 16.70
CA THR A 119 -31.07 5.66 16.79
C THR A 119 -30.75 4.61 17.88
N GLY A 120 -29.59 4.74 18.54
CA GLY A 120 -29.17 3.89 19.66
C GLY A 120 -27.84 3.16 19.41
N HIS A 121 -27.31 2.53 20.47
CA HIS A 121 -26.02 1.83 20.40
C HIS A 121 -26.07 0.59 19.50
N GLY A 122 -27.18 -0.17 19.52
CA GLY A 122 -27.32 -1.40 18.73
C GLY A 122 -27.26 -1.15 17.23
N THR A 123 -27.98 -0.15 16.74
CA THR A 123 -27.96 0.28 15.34
C THR A 123 -26.60 0.83 14.93
N ASN A 124 -25.91 1.56 15.82
CA ASN A 124 -24.55 2.02 15.57
C ASN A 124 -23.55 0.87 15.38
N ILE A 125 -23.63 -0.18 16.21
CA ILE A 125 -22.79 -1.38 16.04
C ILE A 125 -23.11 -2.12 14.74
N ILE A 126 -24.39 -2.32 14.42
CA ILE A 126 -24.81 -2.98 13.17
C ILE A 126 -24.30 -2.21 11.95
N ALA A 127 -24.48 -0.88 11.94
CA ALA A 127 -24.00 -0.02 10.86
C ALA A 127 -22.47 -0.07 10.76
N GLY A 128 -21.74 -0.06 11.87
CA GLY A 128 -20.28 -0.15 11.89
C GLY A 128 -19.75 -1.47 11.35
N VAL A 129 -20.37 -2.60 11.73
CA VAL A 129 -20.02 -3.92 11.20
C VAL A 129 -20.32 -4.01 9.70
N SER A 130 -21.49 -3.52 9.27
CA SER A 130 -21.86 -3.46 7.85
C SER A 130 -20.85 -2.65 7.03
N LEU A 131 -20.47 -1.46 7.54
CA LEU A 131 -19.48 -0.60 6.89
C LEU A 131 -18.11 -1.27 6.80
N GLY A 132 -17.69 -1.98 7.84
CA GLY A 132 -16.46 -2.76 7.85
C GLY A 132 -16.46 -3.87 6.81
N MET A 133 -17.57 -4.59 6.64
CA MET A 133 -17.72 -5.61 5.59
C MET A 133 -17.66 -4.99 4.19
N GLU A 134 -18.34 -3.87 3.97
CA GLU A 134 -18.34 -3.14 2.70
C GLU A 134 -16.93 -2.63 2.32
N ALA A 135 -16.20 -2.08 3.30
CA ALA A 135 -14.88 -1.50 3.10
C ALA A 135 -13.82 -2.50 2.59
N THR A 136 -14.08 -3.81 2.66
CA THR A 136 -13.18 -4.85 2.13
C THR A 136 -13.32 -5.08 0.62
N ALA A 137 -14.45 -4.69 0.01
CA ALA A 137 -14.73 -4.98 -1.40
C ALA A 137 -13.76 -4.26 -2.35
N LEU A 138 -13.55 -2.95 -2.16
CA LEU A 138 -12.66 -2.16 -3.01
C LEU A 138 -11.18 -2.60 -2.90
N PRO A 139 -10.60 -2.82 -1.70
CA PRO A 139 -9.24 -3.34 -1.57
C PRO A 139 -9.01 -4.67 -2.31
N VAL A 140 -9.95 -5.61 -2.22
CA VAL A 140 -9.86 -6.90 -2.92
C VAL A 140 -9.86 -6.71 -4.44
N LEU A 141 -10.72 -5.83 -4.96
CA LEU A 141 -10.76 -5.51 -6.39
C LEU A 141 -9.44 -4.87 -6.85
N VAL A 142 -8.91 -3.92 -6.08
CA VAL A 142 -7.65 -3.25 -6.40
C VAL A 142 -6.48 -4.24 -6.45
N ILE A 143 -6.35 -5.14 -5.46
CA ILE A 143 -5.33 -6.19 -5.47
C ILE A 143 -5.50 -7.10 -6.69
N SER A 144 -6.72 -7.54 -6.99
CA SER A 144 -7.01 -8.43 -8.12
C SER A 144 -6.59 -7.80 -9.44
N ILE A 145 -6.93 -6.53 -9.65
CA ILE A 145 -6.54 -5.77 -10.83
C ILE A 145 -5.02 -5.60 -10.89
N ALA A 146 -4.37 -5.31 -9.76
CA ALA A 146 -2.92 -5.13 -9.69
C ALA A 146 -2.17 -6.41 -10.09
N ILE A 147 -2.56 -7.58 -9.55
CA ILE A 147 -1.95 -8.86 -9.88
C ILE A 147 -2.15 -9.19 -11.36
N ILE A 148 -3.39 -9.09 -11.87
CA ILE A 148 -3.70 -9.44 -13.27
C ILE A 148 -2.96 -8.52 -14.25
N SER A 149 -2.99 -7.21 -14.01
CA SER A 149 -2.33 -6.23 -14.89
C SER A 149 -0.81 -6.36 -14.85
N ALA A 150 -0.20 -6.51 -13.67
CA ALA A 150 1.24 -6.69 -13.53
C ALA A 150 1.72 -8.01 -14.15
N PHE A 151 0.96 -9.10 -14.01
CA PHE A 151 1.27 -10.37 -14.64
C PHE A 151 1.18 -10.28 -16.17
N TRP A 152 0.13 -9.63 -16.68
CA TRP A 152 -0.05 -9.45 -18.13
C TRP A 152 1.05 -8.57 -18.74
N LEU A 153 1.36 -7.42 -18.13
CA LEU A 153 2.46 -6.53 -18.54
C LEU A 153 3.83 -7.23 -18.44
N GLY A 154 4.04 -8.03 -17.39
CA GLY A 154 5.23 -8.85 -17.24
C GLY A 154 5.37 -9.88 -18.36
N ARG A 155 4.27 -10.47 -18.85
CA ARG A 155 4.32 -11.39 -19.99
C ARG A 155 4.59 -10.71 -21.33
N THR A 156 4.21 -9.44 -21.49
CA THR A 156 4.46 -8.68 -22.73
C THR A 156 5.87 -8.07 -22.79
N CYS A 157 6.72 -8.29 -21.78
CA CYS A 157 8.07 -7.71 -21.73
C CYS A 157 9.05 -8.25 -22.78
N GLY A 158 8.69 -9.35 -23.48
CA GLY A 158 9.52 -9.96 -24.52
C GLY A 158 10.63 -10.87 -24.00
N LEU A 159 10.75 -11.06 -22.68
CA LEU A 159 11.62 -12.09 -22.09
C LEU A 159 10.99 -13.46 -22.29
N VAL A 160 11.70 -14.29 -23.05
CA VAL A 160 11.34 -15.68 -23.33
C VAL A 160 12.40 -16.62 -22.78
N ASP A 161 11.96 -17.75 -22.24
CA ASP A 161 12.84 -18.85 -21.84
C ASP A 161 13.46 -19.55 -23.06
N GLU A 162 14.40 -20.49 -22.84
CA GLU A 162 15.02 -21.32 -23.89
C GLU A 162 13.99 -22.07 -24.76
N LEU A 163 12.80 -22.30 -24.22
CA LEU A 163 11.65 -22.95 -24.88
C LEU A 163 10.67 -21.96 -25.55
N GLY A 164 10.97 -20.65 -25.57
CA GLY A 164 10.14 -19.61 -26.18
C GLY A 164 8.92 -19.18 -25.36
N ASN A 165 8.80 -19.64 -24.10
CA ASN A 165 7.69 -19.28 -23.22
C ASN A 165 7.95 -17.95 -22.52
N PRO A 166 6.93 -17.07 -22.35
CA PRO A 166 7.10 -15.79 -21.66
C PRO A 166 7.30 -16.00 -20.14
N THR A 167 8.45 -15.58 -19.62
CA THR A 167 8.87 -15.82 -18.21
C THR A 167 8.68 -14.59 -17.31
N GLY A 168 8.50 -13.41 -17.88
CA GLY A 168 8.47 -12.15 -17.13
C GLY A 168 7.20 -11.91 -16.29
N GLY A 169 6.18 -12.77 -16.36
CA GLY A 169 4.89 -12.55 -15.69
C GLY A 169 4.99 -12.49 -14.16
N LEU A 170 5.59 -13.53 -13.54
CA LEU A 170 5.76 -13.61 -12.09
C LEU A 170 6.70 -12.50 -11.58
N PHE A 171 7.79 -12.23 -12.30
CA PHE A 171 8.68 -11.11 -11.97
C PHE A 171 7.97 -9.75 -12.09
N GLY A 172 7.06 -9.59 -13.06
CA GLY A 172 6.19 -8.41 -13.19
C GLY A 172 5.33 -8.20 -11.95
N THR A 173 4.72 -9.26 -11.40
CA THR A 173 4.00 -9.15 -10.12
C THR A 173 4.94 -8.80 -8.96
N ALA A 174 6.19 -9.28 -8.98
CA ALA A 174 7.18 -8.93 -7.96
C ALA A 174 7.54 -7.44 -7.99
N VAL A 175 7.76 -6.90 -9.20
CA VAL A 175 8.03 -5.49 -9.42
C VAL A 175 6.85 -4.61 -9.00
N ALA A 176 5.61 -5.07 -9.23
CA ALA A 176 4.42 -4.36 -8.74
C ALA A 176 4.34 -4.32 -7.21
N THR A 177 4.65 -5.42 -6.52
CA THR A 177 4.72 -5.42 -5.05
C THR A 177 5.80 -4.47 -4.54
N MET A 178 6.97 -4.43 -5.18
CA MET A 178 8.02 -3.46 -4.85
C MET A 178 7.54 -2.03 -5.05
N GLY A 179 6.84 -1.74 -6.15
CA GLY A 179 6.27 -0.42 -6.42
C GLY A 179 5.23 0.00 -5.37
N MET A 180 4.41 -0.92 -4.87
CA MET A 180 3.51 -0.63 -3.76
C MET A 180 4.28 -0.24 -2.50
N LEU A 181 5.39 -0.93 -2.21
CA LEU A 181 6.24 -0.66 -1.04
C LEU A 181 7.07 0.62 -1.17
N SER A 182 7.17 1.22 -2.36
CA SER A 182 8.00 2.42 -2.56
C SER A 182 7.60 3.64 -1.75
N THR A 183 6.36 3.69 -1.28
CA THR A 183 5.87 4.76 -0.41
C THR A 183 5.73 4.34 1.06
N ALA A 184 6.17 3.13 1.42
CA ALA A 184 5.96 2.55 2.74
C ALA A 184 6.55 3.40 3.87
N ALA A 185 7.76 3.94 3.69
CA ALA A 185 8.42 4.76 4.71
C ALA A 185 7.63 6.05 5.01
N TYR A 186 7.04 6.68 4.00
CA TYR A 186 6.17 7.84 4.20
C TYR A 186 4.85 7.44 4.90
N VAL A 187 4.22 6.33 4.49
CA VAL A 187 2.99 5.82 5.15
C VAL A 187 3.24 5.49 6.62
N LEU A 188 4.35 4.84 6.95
CA LEU A 188 4.74 4.57 8.34
C LEU A 188 4.96 5.86 9.15
N THR A 189 5.51 6.90 8.52
CA THR A 189 5.65 8.20 9.16
C THR A 189 4.28 8.82 9.49
N MET A 190 3.28 8.65 8.61
CA MET A 190 1.91 9.08 8.89
C MET A 190 1.25 8.29 10.03
N ASP A 191 1.59 7.02 10.19
CA ASP A 191 1.11 6.20 11.31
C ASP A 191 1.61 6.73 12.65
N MET A 192 2.90 7.05 12.73
CA MET A 192 3.54 7.54 13.95
C MET A 192 2.97 8.88 14.44
N PHE A 193 2.34 9.66 13.56
CA PHE A 193 1.64 10.87 13.94
C PHE A 193 0.47 10.61 14.89
N GLY A 194 -0.28 9.51 14.72
CA GLY A 194 -1.49 9.23 15.49
C GLY A 194 -1.23 9.07 17.00
N PRO A 195 -0.36 8.14 17.43
CA PRO A 195 -0.02 7.98 18.84
C PRO A 195 0.58 9.25 19.48
N ILE A 196 1.26 10.09 18.70
CA ILE A 196 1.80 11.36 19.21
C ILE A 196 0.66 12.35 19.48
N ALA A 197 -0.30 12.47 18.55
CA ALA A 197 -1.45 13.36 18.70
C ALA A 197 -2.38 12.93 19.85
N ASP A 198 -2.66 11.63 19.97
CA ASP A 198 -3.47 11.05 21.05
C ASP A 198 -2.87 11.37 22.43
N ASN A 199 -1.58 11.10 22.62
CA ASN A 199 -0.88 11.41 23.87
C ASN A 199 -0.87 12.92 24.18
N ALA A 200 -0.71 13.77 23.15
CA ALA A 200 -0.78 15.22 23.34
C ALA A 200 -2.16 15.66 23.82
N GLY A 201 -3.24 15.12 23.23
CA GLY A 201 -4.61 15.35 23.71
C GLY A 201 -4.81 14.89 25.15
N GLY A 202 -4.31 13.70 25.51
CA GLY A 202 -4.33 13.20 26.88
C GLY A 202 -3.65 14.13 27.89
N ILE A 203 -2.48 14.68 27.53
CA ILE A 203 -1.76 15.66 28.37
C ILE A 203 -2.58 16.95 28.54
N VAL A 204 -3.18 17.45 27.46
CA VAL A 204 -4.02 18.66 27.46
C VAL A 204 -5.23 18.49 28.38
N GLU A 205 -5.88 17.34 28.32
CA GLU A 205 -7.03 16.99 29.19
C GLU A 205 -6.61 16.88 30.66
N MET A 206 -5.58 16.08 30.96
CA MET A 206 -5.11 15.86 32.32
C MET A 206 -4.54 17.13 32.98
N SER A 207 -4.03 18.06 32.16
CA SER A 207 -3.48 19.35 32.62
C SER A 207 -4.52 20.47 32.66
N GLN A 208 -5.81 20.20 32.37
CA GLN A 208 -6.91 21.17 32.37
C GLN A 208 -6.60 22.43 31.54
N GLN A 209 -6.00 22.25 30.36
CA GLN A 209 -5.70 23.36 29.46
C GLN A 209 -6.99 23.96 28.86
N PRO A 210 -6.95 25.20 28.34
CA PRO A 210 -8.13 25.84 27.75
C PRO A 210 -8.74 25.02 26.61
N GLU A 211 -10.06 25.09 26.46
CA GLU A 211 -10.83 24.36 25.43
C GLU A 211 -10.31 24.58 24.01
N SER A 212 -9.86 25.81 23.69
CA SER A 212 -9.22 26.12 22.40
C SER A 212 -7.98 25.26 22.08
N VAL A 213 -7.24 24.79 23.10
CA VAL A 213 -6.09 23.89 22.91
C VAL A 213 -6.57 22.45 22.70
N ARG A 214 -7.64 22.07 23.39
CA ARG A 214 -8.28 20.76 23.25
C ARG A 214 -8.88 20.54 21.86
N GLU A 215 -9.58 21.54 21.33
CA GLU A 215 -10.13 21.52 19.96
C GLU A 215 -9.04 21.23 18.92
N ILE A 216 -7.85 21.83 19.08
CA ILE A 216 -6.71 21.58 18.19
C ILE A 216 -6.26 20.12 18.31
N THR A 217 -6.07 19.61 19.53
CA THR A 217 -5.64 18.22 19.72
C THR A 217 -6.66 17.19 19.26
N ASP A 218 -7.96 17.46 19.38
CA ASP A 218 -9.02 16.57 18.90
C ASP A 218 -9.02 16.45 17.37
N ILE A 219 -8.75 17.57 16.66
CA ILE A 219 -8.57 17.54 15.20
C ILE A 219 -7.34 16.70 14.83
N LEU A 220 -6.23 16.84 15.57
CA LEU A 220 -5.01 16.06 15.31
C LEU A 220 -5.24 14.56 15.59
N ASP A 221 -5.93 14.20 16.66
CA ASP A 221 -6.25 12.81 16.99
C ASP A 221 -7.20 12.18 15.96
N ALA A 222 -8.23 12.91 15.52
CA ALA A 222 -9.13 12.46 14.46
C ALA A 222 -8.35 12.13 13.16
N VAL A 223 -7.38 12.96 12.79
CA VAL A 223 -6.47 12.69 11.66
C VAL A 223 -5.61 11.45 11.94
N GLY A 224 -5.08 11.32 13.15
CA GLY A 224 -4.30 10.17 13.60
C GLY A 224 -5.04 8.83 13.49
N ASN A 225 -6.34 8.82 13.78
CA ASN A 225 -7.18 7.63 13.64
C ASN A 225 -7.31 7.20 12.16
N THR A 226 -7.48 8.16 11.25
CA THR A 226 -7.50 7.88 9.80
C THR A 226 -6.14 7.40 9.28
N THR A 227 -5.03 7.99 9.73
CA THR A 227 -3.69 7.57 9.28
C THR A 227 -3.34 6.18 9.80
N LYS A 228 -3.75 5.84 11.02
CA LYS A 228 -3.64 4.49 11.58
C LYS A 228 -4.39 3.44 10.77
N ALA A 229 -5.62 3.76 10.36
CA ALA A 229 -6.39 2.87 9.49
C ALA A 229 -5.75 2.73 8.11
N THR A 230 -5.22 3.82 7.56
CA THR A 230 -4.49 3.83 6.29
C THR A 230 -3.27 2.90 6.33
N THR A 231 -2.47 2.96 7.38
CA THR A 231 -1.28 2.10 7.52
C THR A 231 -1.66 0.64 7.67
N LYS A 232 -2.73 0.32 8.41
CA LYS A 232 -3.26 -1.05 8.49
C LYS A 232 -3.72 -1.57 7.13
N GLY A 233 -4.48 -0.75 6.39
CA GLY A 233 -4.93 -1.11 5.04
C GLY A 233 -3.75 -1.36 4.10
N PHE A 234 -2.76 -0.47 4.11
CA PHE A 234 -1.53 -0.60 3.34
C PHE A 234 -0.75 -1.88 3.70
N ALA A 235 -0.59 -2.18 5.00
CA ALA A 235 0.07 -3.40 5.47
C ALA A 235 -0.64 -4.66 4.97
N ILE A 236 -1.98 -4.71 5.06
CA ILE A 236 -2.77 -5.84 4.55
C ILE A 236 -2.60 -5.99 3.03
N GLY A 237 -2.69 -4.89 2.28
CA GLY A 237 -2.55 -4.95 0.82
C GLY A 237 -1.16 -5.39 0.37
N SER A 238 -0.11 -4.86 0.99
CA SER A 238 1.27 -5.25 0.70
C SER A 238 1.56 -6.71 1.11
N ALA A 239 1.00 -7.18 2.23
CA ALA A 239 1.10 -8.57 2.66
C ALA A 239 0.36 -9.53 1.71
N ALA A 240 -0.80 -9.15 1.17
CA ALA A 240 -1.52 -9.95 0.19
C ALA A 240 -0.70 -10.13 -1.11
N LEU A 241 -0.13 -9.04 -1.63
CA LEU A 241 0.76 -9.10 -2.79
C LEU A 241 2.03 -9.91 -2.51
N ALA A 242 2.67 -9.71 -1.35
CA ALA A 242 3.86 -10.46 -0.96
C ALA A 242 3.56 -11.96 -0.76
N SER A 243 2.41 -12.31 -0.17
CA SER A 243 1.97 -13.69 0.01
C SER A 243 1.80 -14.40 -1.33
N PHE A 244 1.21 -13.73 -2.34
CA PHE A 244 1.13 -14.26 -3.70
C PHE A 244 2.50 -14.54 -4.31
N LEU A 245 3.48 -13.65 -4.10
CA LEU A 245 4.86 -13.85 -4.59
C LEU A 245 5.58 -14.98 -3.87
N LEU A 246 5.49 -15.04 -2.54
CA LEU A 246 6.11 -16.09 -1.75
C LEU A 246 5.51 -17.45 -2.10
N PHE A 247 4.19 -17.51 -2.33
CA PHE A 247 3.54 -18.71 -2.82
C PHE A 247 4.07 -19.11 -4.21
N SER A 248 4.19 -18.16 -5.13
CA SER A 248 4.75 -18.43 -6.47
C SER A 248 6.19 -18.94 -6.39
N ALA A 249 7.04 -18.30 -5.59
CA ALA A 249 8.43 -18.71 -5.37
C ALA A 249 8.52 -20.09 -4.70
N TYR A 250 7.62 -20.39 -3.75
CA TYR A 250 7.51 -21.72 -3.15
C TYR A 250 7.20 -22.80 -4.20
N MET A 251 6.28 -22.52 -5.14
CA MET A 251 5.96 -23.47 -6.21
C MET A 251 7.17 -23.72 -7.12
N ASP A 252 7.93 -22.68 -7.47
CA ASP A 252 9.14 -22.78 -8.29
C ASP A 252 10.23 -23.63 -7.60
N GLU A 253 10.47 -23.39 -6.31
CA GLU A 253 11.43 -24.17 -5.51
C GLU A 253 11.00 -25.64 -5.40
N VAL A 254 9.72 -25.92 -5.10
CA VAL A 254 9.21 -27.30 -5.02
C VAL A 254 9.37 -28.01 -6.36
N ALA A 255 9.10 -27.34 -7.49
CA ALA A 255 9.31 -27.89 -8.83
C ALA A 255 10.79 -28.25 -9.08
N ALA A 256 11.71 -27.37 -8.66
CA ALA A 256 13.15 -27.59 -8.77
C ALA A 256 13.61 -28.79 -7.92
N PHE A 257 13.16 -28.89 -6.66
CA PHE A 257 13.48 -30.02 -5.77
C PHE A 257 12.90 -31.34 -6.26
N ALA A 258 11.66 -31.34 -6.76
CA ALA A 258 11.00 -32.55 -7.26
C ALA A 258 11.50 -32.98 -8.65
N GLN A 259 12.24 -32.12 -9.36
CA GLN A 259 12.61 -32.28 -10.77
C GLN A 259 11.41 -32.59 -11.69
N LEU A 260 10.23 -32.14 -11.29
CA LEU A 260 8.98 -32.31 -12.03
C LEU A 260 8.40 -30.93 -12.33
N PRO A 261 8.04 -30.63 -13.59
CA PRO A 261 7.46 -29.34 -13.93
C PRO A 261 6.11 -29.19 -13.22
N PHE A 262 6.03 -28.25 -12.28
CA PHE A 262 4.79 -27.93 -11.59
C PHE A 262 3.95 -27.00 -12.48
N LYS A 263 2.98 -27.56 -13.21
CA LYS A 263 2.18 -26.80 -14.19
C LYS A 263 0.85 -26.28 -13.64
N GLU A 264 0.28 -26.93 -12.63
CA GLU A 264 -1.06 -26.61 -12.14
C GLU A 264 -1.26 -26.99 -10.66
N VAL A 265 -1.92 -26.11 -9.91
CA VAL A 265 -2.44 -26.43 -8.58
C VAL A 265 -3.91 -26.83 -8.75
N CYS A 266 -4.19 -28.13 -8.74
CA CYS A 266 -5.57 -28.61 -8.86
C CYS A 266 -6.29 -28.54 -7.50
N ILE A 267 -7.07 -27.48 -7.31
CA ILE A 267 -7.80 -27.19 -6.06
C ILE A 267 -8.84 -28.27 -5.73
N ILE A 268 -9.26 -29.06 -6.71
CA ILE A 268 -10.24 -30.15 -6.53
C ILE A 268 -9.62 -31.35 -5.79
N ILE A 269 -8.28 -31.47 -5.76
CA ILE A 269 -7.60 -32.53 -5.00
C ILE A 269 -7.93 -32.38 -3.52
N THR A 270 -8.45 -33.43 -2.90
CA THR A 270 -8.99 -33.41 -1.54
C THR A 270 -8.00 -32.89 -0.51
N SER A 271 -6.72 -33.28 -0.60
CA SER A 271 -5.69 -32.79 0.33
C SER A 271 -5.47 -31.28 0.22
N ILE A 272 -5.43 -30.73 -1.00
CA ILE A 272 -5.29 -29.29 -1.25
C ILE A 272 -6.54 -28.55 -0.76
N HIS A 273 -7.73 -29.05 -1.07
CA HIS A 273 -9.00 -28.44 -0.64
C HIS A 273 -9.15 -28.41 0.89
N VAL A 274 -8.79 -29.51 1.58
CA VAL A 274 -8.80 -29.57 3.05
C VAL A 274 -7.78 -28.59 3.63
N MET A 275 -6.57 -28.52 3.06
CA MET A 275 -5.54 -27.57 3.51
C MET A 275 -5.99 -26.12 3.34
N LEU A 276 -6.61 -25.77 2.20
CA LEU A 276 -7.15 -24.43 1.96
C LEU A 276 -8.26 -24.06 2.95
N ARG A 277 -9.15 -24.99 3.27
CA ARG A 277 -10.19 -24.77 4.28
C ARG A 277 -9.59 -24.57 5.66
N LEU A 278 -8.68 -25.45 6.09
CA LEU A 278 -8.01 -25.32 7.38
C LEU A 278 -7.30 -23.97 7.51
N GLY A 279 -6.53 -23.59 6.48
CA GLY A 279 -5.85 -22.29 6.45
C GLY A 279 -6.80 -21.09 6.51
N ALA A 280 -8.02 -21.20 5.97
CA ALA A 280 -9.02 -20.13 6.04
C ALA A 280 -9.74 -20.02 7.39
N TYR A 281 -9.74 -21.08 8.22
CA TYR A 281 -10.33 -21.05 9.56
C TYR A 281 -9.35 -20.57 10.64
N ASP A 282 -8.04 -20.67 10.39
CA ASP A 282 -6.98 -20.26 11.32
C ASP A 282 -6.65 -18.75 11.24
N THR A 283 -7.24 -18.00 10.31
CA THR A 283 -7.12 -16.52 10.14
C THR A 283 -8.32 -15.77 10.68
#